data_AF-A0A920FN93-F1
#
_entry.id   AF-A0A920FN93-F1
#
_cell.length_a   1.000
_cell.length_b   1.000
_cell.length_c   1.000
_cell.angle_alpha   90.00
_cell.angle_beta   90.00
_cell.angle_gamma   90.00
#
_symmetry.space_group_name_H-M   'P 1'
#
loop_
_entity.id
_entity.type
_entity.pdbx_description
1 polymer ?
#
loop_
_entity_poly.entity_id
_entity_poly.type
_entity_poly.pdbx_seq_one_letter_code
_entity_poly.pdbx_strand_id
1 'polypeptide(L)'
;MTDDFRIEKDSMGEVKVPKDALYAAQTQRAVDNFPVSGIPIRRPLIAALGMIKSSAARVNGASGAIPEEVAALIQSAAQEVIEGKLDEHFPSTFTRRVQEPQAT
;
A
#
# COMPACT_ATOMS: atom_id res chain seq x y z
N MET A 1 -1.42 -15.86 -20.70
CA MET A 1 -0.88 -16.05 -19.34
C MET A 1 -0.06 -14.82 -19.00
N THR A 2 -0.73 -13.70 -18.72
CA THR A 2 -0.01 -12.41 -18.60
C THR A 2 -0.71 -11.38 -17.69
N ASP A 3 -1.76 -11.77 -16.96
CA ASP A 3 -2.66 -10.79 -16.31
C ASP A 3 -2.56 -10.79 -14.77
N ASP A 4 -1.57 -11.47 -14.19
CA ASP A 4 -1.43 -11.59 -12.72
C ASP A 4 -0.67 -10.40 -12.08
N PHE A 5 0.06 -9.62 -12.88
CA PHE A 5 0.90 -8.52 -12.42
C PHE A 5 0.76 -7.27 -13.30
N ARG A 6 0.77 -6.09 -12.67
CA ARG A 6 0.94 -4.79 -13.33
C ARG A 6 2.37 -4.28 -13.18
N ILE A 7 2.84 -3.50 -14.16
CA ILE A 7 4.15 -2.87 -14.11
C ILE A 7 4.00 -1.48 -13.49
N GLU A 8 4.68 -1.26 -12.38
CA GLU A 8 4.79 0.04 -11.73
C GLU A 8 6.19 0.63 -11.95
N LYS A 9 6.28 1.95 -12.05
CA LYS A 9 7.53 2.67 -12.27
C LYS A 9 7.76 3.70 -11.17
N ASP A 10 8.94 3.67 -10.57
CA ASP A 10 9.46 4.70 -9.68
C ASP A 10 10.80 5.25 -10.20
N SER A 11 11.47 6.07 -9.41
CA SER A 11 12.79 6.63 -9.76
C SER A 11 13.90 5.58 -9.86
N MET A 12 13.70 4.37 -9.35
CA MET A 12 14.67 3.26 -9.39
C MET A 12 14.41 2.30 -10.56
N GLY A 13 13.35 2.52 -11.35
CA GLY A 13 13.01 1.73 -12.53
C GLY A 13 11.64 1.06 -12.42
N GLU A 14 11.46 -0.02 -13.16
CA GLU A 14 10.21 -0.79 -13.21
C GLU A 14 10.20 -1.93 -12.19
N VAL A 15 9.02 -2.28 -11.68
CA VAL A 15 8.80 -3.41 -10.78
C VAL A 15 7.42 -4.03 -11.03
N LYS A 16 7.35 -5.37 -10.89
CA LYS A 16 6.11 -6.13 -11.06
C LYS A 16 5.34 -6.15 -9.74
N VAL A 17 4.12 -5.64 -9.76
CA VAL A 17 3.22 -5.59 -8.61
C VAL A 17 1.99 -6.47 -8.90
N PRO A 18 1.49 -7.28 -7.95
CA PRO A 18 0.27 -8.05 -8.16
C PRO A 18 -0.89 -7.15 -8.63
N LYS A 19 -1.68 -7.63 -9.58
CA LYS A 19 -2.76 -6.82 -10.19
C LYS A 19 -3.78 -6.34 -9.16
N ASP A 20 -4.12 -7.18 -8.19
CA ASP A 20 -5.13 -6.90 -7.16
C ASP A 20 -4.58 -6.12 -5.95
N ALA A 21 -3.27 -5.85 -5.89
CA ALA A 21 -2.70 -5.08 -4.80
C ALA A 21 -3.02 -3.58 -4.95
N LEU A 22 -3.45 -2.92 -3.88
CA LEU A 22 -3.63 -1.46 -3.85
C LEU A 22 -2.32 -0.68 -3.64
N TYR A 23 -1.23 -1.33 -3.25
CA TYR A 23 0.09 -0.72 -3.08
C TYR A 23 0.86 -0.64 -4.41
N ALA A 24 1.92 0.17 -4.49
CA ALA A 24 2.67 0.39 -5.75
C ALA A 24 4.17 0.05 -5.62
N ALA A 25 5.00 0.59 -6.52
CA ALA A 25 6.41 0.24 -6.67
C ALA A 25 7.23 0.27 -5.37
N GLN A 26 7.10 1.34 -4.59
CA GLN A 26 7.90 1.51 -3.36
C GLN A 26 7.65 0.39 -2.34
N THR A 27 6.39 0.02 -2.14
CA THR A 27 6.00 -1.06 -1.23
C THR A 27 6.51 -2.40 -1.75
N GLN A 28 6.39 -2.66 -3.06
CA GLN A 28 6.89 -3.90 -3.65
C GLN A 28 8.41 -4.02 -3.49
N ARG A 29 9.16 -2.95 -3.73
CA ARG A 29 10.62 -2.95 -3.49
C ARG A 29 10.97 -3.17 -2.03
N ALA A 30 10.19 -2.64 -1.09
CA ALA A 30 10.42 -2.91 0.32
C ALA A 30 10.22 -4.40 0.64
N VAL A 31 9.21 -5.04 0.05
CA VAL A 31 9.01 -6.49 0.15
C VAL A 31 10.20 -7.27 -0.42
N ASP A 32 10.71 -6.87 -1.59
CA ASP A 32 11.83 -7.56 -2.25
C ASP A 32 13.16 -7.36 -1.50
N ASN A 33 13.40 -6.18 -0.93
CA ASN A 33 14.67 -5.80 -0.30
C ASN A 33 14.83 -6.26 1.16
N PHE A 34 13.72 -6.48 1.88
CA PHE A 34 13.75 -6.77 3.32
C PHE A 34 13.02 -8.08 3.65
N PRO A 35 13.54 -9.25 3.24
CA PRO A 35 12.82 -10.53 3.33
C PRO A 35 12.70 -11.13 4.75
N VAL A 36 12.97 -10.40 5.83
CA VAL A 36 13.24 -11.01 7.15
C VAL A 36 12.36 -10.43 8.26
N SER A 37 11.41 -11.23 8.76
CA SER A 37 11.15 -11.40 10.20
C SER A 37 9.96 -12.28 10.56
N GLY A 38 8.97 -12.51 9.67
CA GLY A 38 7.78 -13.27 10.05
C GLY A 38 6.61 -12.44 10.55
N ILE A 39 6.85 -11.17 10.86
CA ILE A 39 5.97 -10.42 11.76
C ILE A 39 5.10 -9.45 10.97
N PRO A 40 3.76 -9.55 11.07
CA PRO A 40 2.87 -8.60 10.42
C PRO A 40 3.01 -7.20 11.03
N ILE A 41 2.79 -6.17 10.21
CA ILE A 41 2.67 -4.81 10.73
C ILE A 41 1.49 -4.81 11.71
N ARG A 42 1.73 -4.32 12.93
CA ARG A 42 0.70 -4.31 13.97
C ARG A 42 -0.47 -3.46 13.49
N ARG A 43 -1.68 -4.02 13.56
CA ARG A 43 -2.90 -3.37 13.11
C ARG A 43 -3.12 -1.94 13.65
N PRO A 44 -2.83 -1.63 14.94
CA PRO A 44 -2.96 -0.26 15.45
C PRO A 44 -2.09 0.76 14.69
N LEU A 45 -0.93 0.35 14.15
CA LEU A 45 -0.08 1.24 13.35
C LEU A 45 -0.72 1.55 12.00
N ILE A 46 -1.32 0.55 11.34
CA ILE A 46 -2.06 0.74 10.08
C ILE A 46 -3.25 1.69 10.31
N ALA A 47 -4.02 1.48 11.38
CA ALA A 47 -5.11 2.37 11.75
C ALA A 47 -4.63 3.80 12.03
N ALA A 48 -3.51 3.95 12.74
CA ALA A 48 -2.91 5.26 13.01
C ALA A 48 -2.50 5.99 11.72
N LEU A 49 -1.91 5.29 10.76
CA LEU A 49 -1.60 5.85 9.45
C LEU A 49 -2.85 6.30 8.71
N GLY A 50 -3.93 5.51 8.76
CA GLY A 50 -5.25 5.90 8.24
C GLY A 50 -5.77 7.20 8.87
N MET A 51 -5.73 7.32 10.21
CA MET A 51 -6.16 8.53 10.92
C MET A 51 -5.34 9.77 10.54
N ILE A 52 -4.01 9.62 10.41
CA ILE A 52 -3.13 10.69 9.97
C ILE A 52 -3.49 11.15 8.55
N LYS A 53 -3.71 10.21 7.63
CA LYS A 53 -4.04 10.52 6.24
C LYS A 53 -5.43 11.15 6.10
N SER A 54 -6.42 10.66 6.83
CA SER A 54 -7.76 11.26 6.89
C SER A 54 -7.69 12.72 7.39
N SER A 55 -6.97 12.94 8.49
CA SER A 55 -6.80 14.29 9.05
C SER A 55 -6.05 15.23 8.11
N ALA A 56 -4.98 14.75 7.47
CA ALA A 56 -4.21 15.53 6.50
C ALA A 56 -5.06 15.91 5.28
N ALA A 57 -5.85 14.97 4.75
CA ALA A 57 -6.75 15.24 3.63
C ALA A 57 -7.81 16.28 4.00
N ARG A 58 -8.39 16.18 5.20
CA ARG A 58 -9.36 17.16 5.70
C ARG A 58 -8.78 18.58 5.76
N VAL A 59 -7.60 18.73 6.36
CA VAL A 59 -6.95 20.04 6.49
C VAL A 59 -6.53 20.59 5.14
N ASN A 60 -5.96 19.75 4.27
CA ASN A 60 -5.52 20.16 2.94
C ASN A 60 -6.68 20.50 1.99
N GLY A 61 -7.83 19.83 2.14
CA GLY A 61 -9.05 20.20 1.42
C GLY A 61 -9.58 21.55 1.87
N ALA A 62 -9.69 21.75 3.20
CA ALA A 62 -10.17 23.01 3.77
C ALA A 62 -9.24 24.22 3.49
N SER A 63 -7.93 23.98 3.33
CA SER A 63 -6.97 25.04 2.95
C SER A 63 -6.90 25.29 1.44
N GLY A 64 -7.57 24.49 0.61
CA GLY A 64 -7.51 24.56 -0.84
C GLY A 64 -6.21 24.02 -1.45
N ALA A 65 -5.37 23.33 -0.67
CA ALA A 65 -4.14 22.69 -1.17
C ALA A 65 -4.45 21.49 -2.10
N ILE A 66 -5.62 20.87 -1.93
CA ILE A 66 -6.18 19.87 -2.85
C ILE A 66 -7.68 20.17 -3.06
N PRO A 67 -8.27 19.73 -4.20
CA PRO A 67 -9.72 19.84 -4.41
C PRO A 67 -10.51 19.13 -3.30
N GLU A 68 -11.61 19.73 -2.84
CA GLU A 68 -12.45 19.17 -1.77
C GLU A 68 -12.97 17.76 -2.09
N GLU A 69 -13.31 17.50 -3.36
CA GLU A 69 -13.73 16.18 -3.82
C GLU A 69 -12.62 15.13 -3.62
N VAL A 70 -11.38 15.48 -3.97
CA VAL A 70 -10.22 14.60 -3.75
C VAL A 70 -9.98 14.40 -2.25
N ALA A 71 -10.11 15.45 -1.44
CA ALA A 71 -10.01 15.34 0.01
C ALA A 71 -11.07 14.41 0.61
N ALA A 72 -12.30 14.45 0.10
CA ALA A 72 -13.39 13.56 0.52
C ALA A 72 -13.11 12.10 0.16
N LEU A 73 -12.63 11.84 -1.06
CA LEU A 73 -12.25 10.50 -1.51
C LEU A 73 -11.09 9.91 -0.68
N ILE A 74 -10.07 10.72 -0.38
CA ILE A 74 -8.96 10.28 0.47
C ILE A 74 -9.44 9.97 1.90
N GLN A 75 -10.33 10.80 2.46
CA GLN A 75 -10.92 10.53 3.78
C GLN A 75 -11.73 9.23 3.79
N SER A 76 -12.50 8.96 2.73
CA SER A 76 -13.26 7.70 2.59
C SER A 76 -12.32 6.49 2.54
N ALA A 77 -11.29 6.52 1.69
CA ALA A 77 -10.32 5.43 1.61
C ALA A 77 -9.54 5.25 2.92
N ALA A 78 -9.18 6.36 3.59
CA ALA A 78 -8.52 6.32 4.89
C ALA A 78 -9.42 5.69 5.97
N GLN A 79 -10.73 5.91 5.91
CA GLN A 79 -11.69 5.28 6.80
C GLN A 79 -11.73 3.75 6.62
N GLU A 80 -11.65 3.24 5.39
CA GLU A 80 -11.56 1.80 5.13
C GLU A 80 -10.28 1.18 5.73
N VAL A 81 -9.16 1.92 5.70
CA VAL A 81 -7.90 1.53 6.38
C VAL A 81 -8.05 1.55 7.90
N ILE A 82 -8.75 2.54 8.47
CA ILE A 82 -9.02 2.62 9.91
C ILE A 82 -9.90 1.46 10.36
N GLU A 83 -10.86 1.04 9.54
CA GLU A 83 -11.76 -0.09 9.81
C GLU A 83 -11.11 -1.46 9.56
N GLY A 84 -10.03 -1.51 8.77
CA GLY A 84 -9.24 -2.73 8.53
C GLY A 84 -9.71 -3.53 7.33
N LYS A 85 -10.56 -2.93 6.50
CA LYS A 85 -11.05 -3.54 5.25
C LYS A 85 -9.92 -3.80 4.25
N LEU A 86 -8.84 -3.03 4.36
CA LEU A 86 -7.72 -3.03 3.41
C LEU A 86 -6.42 -3.60 4.01
N ASP A 87 -6.50 -4.30 5.15
CA ASP A 87 -5.31 -4.80 5.87
C ASP A 87 -4.45 -5.72 5.00
N GLU A 88 -5.05 -6.46 4.07
CA GLU A 88 -4.32 -7.33 3.11
C GLU A 88 -3.42 -6.56 2.14
N HIS A 89 -3.67 -5.26 1.93
CA HIS A 89 -2.86 -4.39 1.09
C HIS A 89 -1.74 -3.68 1.83
N PHE A 90 -1.56 -3.98 3.12
CA PHE A 90 -0.38 -3.58 3.89
C PHE A 90 0.52 -4.80 4.03
N PRO A 91 1.27 -5.18 2.98
CA PRO A 91 2.16 -6.32 3.06
C PRO A 91 3.15 -6.04 4.19
N SER A 92 3.12 -6.90 5.19
CA SER A 92 4.31 -7.08 5.99
C SER A 92 5.43 -7.53 5.07
N THR A 93 6.66 -7.18 5.39
CA THR A 93 7.87 -7.61 4.69
C THR A 93 8.11 -9.15 4.78
N PHE A 94 7.05 -9.96 4.83
CA PHE A 94 7.11 -11.40 5.04
C PHE A 94 6.06 -12.28 4.32
N THR A 95 5.09 -11.79 3.54
CA THR A 95 4.19 -12.75 2.84
C THR A 95 4.86 -13.34 1.60
N ARG A 96 5.91 -14.15 1.79
CA ARG A 96 6.32 -15.16 0.80
C ARG A 96 5.21 -16.21 0.77
N ARG A 97 4.18 -15.98 -0.07
CA ARG A 97 3.62 -17.15 -0.76
C ARG A 97 4.76 -17.67 -1.61
N VAL A 98 5.09 -18.94 -1.39
CA VAL A 98 6.09 -19.72 -2.11
C VAL A 98 6.09 -19.33 -3.59
N GLN A 99 7.01 -18.45 -4.01
CA GLN A 99 7.46 -18.46 -5.39
C GLN A 99 8.45 -19.61 -5.46
N GLU A 100 8.04 -20.61 -6.24
CA GLU A 100 8.82 -21.74 -6.72
C GLU A 100 10.24 -21.31 -7.12
N PRO A 101 11.23 -22.20 -6.99
CA PRO A 101 12.60 -21.88 -7.36
C PRO A 101 12.65 -21.55 -8.85
N GLN A 102 13.09 -20.34 -9.19
CA GLN A 102 13.61 -20.08 -10.53
C GLN A 102 14.79 -21.02 -10.73
N ALA A 103 14.59 -21.96 -11.65
CA ALA A 103 15.57 -22.96 -12.05
C ALA A 103 16.83 -22.30 -12.62
N THR A 104 17.90 -23.08 -12.56
CA THR A 104 19.29 -22.87 -12.98
C THR A 104 19.50 -22.08 -14.25
#